data_AF-A0A5C8PX59-F1
#
_entry.id   AF-A0A5C8PX59-F1
#
_cell.length_a   1.000
_cell.length_b   1.000
_cell.length_c   1.000
_cell.angle_alpha   90.00
_cell.angle_beta   90.00
_cell.angle_gamma   90.00
#
_symmetry.space_group_name_H-M   'P 1'
#
loop_
_entity.id
_entity.type
_entity.pdbx_description
1 polymer ?
#
loop_
_entity_poly.entity_id
_entity_poly.type
_entity_poly.pdbx_seq_one_letter_code
_entity_poly.pdbx_strand_id
1 'polypeptide(L)'
;AGHVLDVVEAVLGDITEIDARTELLWPQVKLVDTGAISVREVPDHLDAIAKTSSGAPVGVQILAGVPAPDAHFSLEVRGSEGWLKLTGDHPAGVQVGDLTLSSSVDFTAPDRPVATGAGPTAADIWTGASINVGEVYASLARDITNGTHHTPG
;
A
#
# COMPACT_ATOMS: atom_id res chain seq x y z
N ALA A 1 5.55 -5.01 1.79
CA ALA A 1 4.40 -5.86 2.21
C ALA A 1 3.52 -5.14 3.22
N GLY A 2 4.06 -4.70 4.37
CA GLY A 2 3.29 -4.02 5.44
C GLY A 2 2.26 -3.00 4.95
N HIS A 3 2.70 -1.95 4.25
CA HIS A 3 1.77 -0.92 3.74
C HIS A 3 0.62 -1.40 2.86
N VAL A 4 0.76 -2.54 2.15
CA VAL A 4 -0.37 -3.11 1.40
C VAL A 4 -1.37 -3.74 2.36
N LEU A 5 -0.90 -4.42 3.40
CA LEU A 5 -1.76 -5.00 4.45
C LEU A 5 -2.41 -3.91 5.30
N ASP A 6 -1.72 -2.82 5.60
CA ASP A 6 -2.29 -1.66 6.32
C ASP A 6 -3.52 -1.10 5.57
N VAL A 7 -3.47 -1.03 4.24
CA VAL A 7 -4.61 -0.57 3.43
C VAL A 7 -5.77 -1.58 3.48
N VAL A 8 -5.48 -2.88 3.55
CA VAL A 8 -6.51 -3.90 3.74
C VAL A 8 -7.20 -3.72 5.10
N GLU A 9 -6.44 -3.54 6.17
CA GLU A 9 -6.99 -3.35 7.52
C GLU A 9 -7.76 -2.04 7.65
N ALA A 10 -7.30 -0.96 7.02
CA ALA A 10 -8.01 0.30 6.98
C ALA A 10 -9.37 0.22 6.27
N VAL A 11 -9.52 -0.66 5.28
CA VAL A 11 -10.74 -0.78 4.47
C VAL A 11 -11.68 -1.88 4.97
N LEU A 12 -11.14 -3.01 5.44
CA LEU A 12 -11.89 -4.23 5.76
C LEU A 12 -11.81 -4.64 7.24
N GLY A 13 -11.11 -3.84 8.06
CA GLY A 13 -10.83 -4.13 9.46
C GLY A 13 -9.68 -5.11 9.66
N ASP A 14 -9.25 -5.25 10.92
CA ASP A 14 -8.08 -6.04 11.35
C ASP A 14 -7.99 -7.42 10.67
N ILE A 15 -6.78 -7.82 10.28
CA ILE A 15 -6.51 -9.18 9.80
C ILE A 15 -6.48 -10.11 11.03
N THR A 16 -7.40 -11.07 11.06
CA THR A 16 -7.58 -12.02 12.17
C THR A 16 -6.90 -13.35 11.95
N GLU A 17 -6.73 -13.76 10.69
CA GLU A 17 -6.09 -15.01 10.28
C GLU A 17 -5.35 -14.78 8.97
N ILE A 18 -4.18 -15.40 8.78
CA ILE A 18 -3.39 -15.32 7.55
C ILE A 18 -2.63 -16.62 7.28
N ASP A 19 -2.69 -17.11 6.05
CA ASP A 19 -1.79 -18.12 5.49
C ASP A 19 -0.97 -17.46 4.37
N ALA A 20 0.35 -17.59 4.44
CA ALA A 20 1.27 -16.85 3.59
C ALA A 20 2.46 -17.69 3.15
N ARG A 21 2.93 -17.45 1.93
CA ARG A 21 4.18 -17.97 1.38
C ARG A 21 5.01 -16.84 0.84
N THR A 22 6.31 -16.91 1.10
CA THR A 22 7.28 -15.96 0.56
C THR A 22 8.30 -16.68 -0.29
N GLU A 23 8.78 -16.03 -1.35
CA GLU A 23 9.80 -16.57 -2.24
C GLU A 23 10.85 -15.51 -2.58
N LEU A 24 12.08 -15.96 -2.84
CA LEU A 24 13.15 -15.13 -3.38
C LEU A 24 13.31 -15.42 -4.88
N LEU A 25 12.60 -14.67 -5.72
CA LEU A 25 12.58 -14.86 -7.16
C LEU A 25 13.81 -14.25 -7.84
N TRP A 26 14.34 -13.15 -7.31
CA TRP A 26 15.51 -12.46 -7.86
C TRP A 26 16.66 -12.37 -6.84
N PRO A 27 17.44 -13.46 -6.68
CA PRO A 27 18.55 -13.52 -5.73
C PRO A 27 19.74 -12.62 -6.12
N GLN A 28 19.78 -12.13 -7.37
CA GLN A 28 20.81 -11.23 -7.86
C GLN A 28 20.17 -10.06 -8.59
N VAL A 29 20.54 -8.83 -8.21
CA VAL A 29 20.02 -7.60 -8.81
C VAL A 29 21.17 -6.71 -9.26
N LYS A 30 20.99 -6.06 -10.41
CA LYS A 30 21.97 -5.09 -10.92
C LYS A 30 21.67 -3.71 -10.34
N LEU A 31 22.66 -3.12 -9.68
CA LEU A 31 22.59 -1.75 -9.18
C LEU A 31 22.63 -0.77 -10.37
N VAL A 32 21.68 0.16 -10.43
CA VAL A 32 21.53 1.07 -11.57
C VAL A 32 22.66 2.09 -11.66
N ASP A 33 23.16 2.54 -10.51
CA ASP A 33 24.19 3.57 -10.37
C ASP A 33 25.62 3.07 -10.66
N THR A 34 25.93 1.85 -10.23
CA THR A 34 27.28 1.25 -10.32
C THR A 34 27.39 0.16 -11.37
N GLY A 35 26.28 -0.43 -11.78
CA GLY A 35 26.23 -1.61 -12.64
C GLY A 35 26.68 -2.91 -11.95
N ALA A 36 27.05 -2.86 -10.67
CA ALA A 36 27.46 -4.02 -9.89
C ALA A 36 26.28 -4.97 -9.63
N ILE A 37 26.58 -6.25 -9.41
CA ILE A 37 25.59 -7.23 -8.99
C ILE A 37 25.58 -7.29 -7.46
N SER A 38 24.41 -7.02 -6.87
CA SER A 38 24.13 -7.24 -5.46
C SER A 38 23.39 -8.55 -5.27
N VAL A 39 23.74 -9.28 -4.21
CA VAL A 39 22.99 -10.47 -3.78
C VAL A 39 21.86 -10.01 -2.87
N ARG A 40 20.66 -10.58 -3.08
CA ARG A 40 19.48 -10.35 -2.24
C ARG A 40 19.28 -11.58 -1.36
N GLU A 41 19.03 -11.35 -0.08
CA GLU A 41 18.77 -12.41 0.92
C GLU A 41 17.34 -12.36 1.48
N VAL A 42 16.60 -11.30 1.15
CA VAL A 42 15.22 -11.07 1.62
C VAL A 42 14.25 -11.44 0.51
N PRO A 43 13.15 -12.19 0.81
CA PRO A 43 12.12 -12.49 -0.16
C PRO A 43 11.58 -11.25 -0.87
N ASP A 44 11.32 -11.40 -2.16
CA ASP A 44 10.76 -10.35 -3.01
C ASP A 44 9.38 -10.69 -3.55
N HIS A 45 8.85 -11.85 -3.14
CA HIS A 45 7.51 -12.27 -3.46
C HIS A 45 6.75 -12.70 -2.20
N LEU A 46 5.46 -12.35 -2.14
CA LEU A 46 4.51 -12.79 -1.13
C LEU A 46 3.21 -13.17 -1.82
N ASP A 47 2.72 -14.38 -1.55
CA ASP A 47 1.32 -14.77 -1.75
C ASP A 47 0.69 -15.03 -0.39
N ALA A 48 -0.50 -14.48 -0.14
CA ALA A 48 -1.23 -14.71 1.09
C ALA A 48 -2.75 -14.77 0.89
N ILE A 49 -3.41 -15.52 1.78
CA ILE A 49 -4.86 -15.50 1.96
C ILE A 49 -5.12 -15.10 3.40
N ALA A 50 -5.91 -14.05 3.59
CA ALA A 50 -6.21 -13.48 4.90
C ALA A 50 -7.73 -13.45 5.15
N LYS A 51 -8.11 -13.39 6.43
CA LYS A 51 -9.47 -13.14 6.88
C LYS A 51 -9.49 -11.90 7.76
N THR A 52 -10.39 -10.98 7.44
CA THR A 52 -10.52 -9.71 8.17
C THR A 52 -11.65 -9.77 9.20
N SER A 53 -11.66 -8.85 10.15
CA SER A 53 -12.68 -8.73 11.19
C SER A 53 -14.08 -8.41 10.64
N SER A 54 -14.18 -7.84 9.43
CA SER A 54 -15.45 -7.72 8.70
C SER A 54 -16.01 -9.06 8.20
N GLY A 55 -15.22 -10.14 8.28
CA GLY A 55 -15.54 -11.46 7.74
C GLY A 55 -15.18 -11.62 6.26
N ALA A 56 -14.66 -10.59 5.60
CA ALA A 56 -14.24 -10.67 4.20
C ALA A 56 -12.91 -11.43 4.05
N PRO A 57 -12.84 -12.44 3.16
CA PRO A 57 -11.58 -13.05 2.77
C PRO A 57 -10.82 -12.14 1.79
N VAL A 58 -9.49 -12.11 1.89
CA VAL A 58 -8.63 -11.26 1.06
C VAL A 58 -7.50 -12.11 0.49
N GLY A 59 -7.31 -12.04 -0.82
CA GLY A 59 -6.11 -12.56 -1.49
C GLY A 59 -5.10 -11.44 -1.70
N VAL A 60 -3.84 -11.67 -1.34
CA VAL A 60 -2.75 -10.69 -1.45
C VAL A 60 -1.61 -11.30 -2.24
N GLN A 61 -1.17 -10.60 -3.28
CA GLN A 61 0.05 -10.91 -4.01
C GLN A 61 0.91 -9.66 -4.07
N ILE A 62 2.19 -9.79 -3.72
CA ILE A 62 3.15 -8.68 -3.74
C ILE A 62 4.42 -9.16 -4.42
N LEU A 63 4.82 -8.44 -5.46
CA LEU A 63 6.08 -8.65 -6.17
C LEU A 63 6.92 -7.38 -6.08
N ALA A 64 8.10 -7.47 -5.46
CA ALA A 64 8.96 -6.35 -5.14
C ALA A 64 10.23 -6.33 -6.00
N GLY A 65 10.71 -5.14 -6.36
CA GLY A 65 11.88 -5.00 -7.22
C GLY A 65 11.59 -5.18 -8.71
N VAL A 66 10.34 -4.93 -9.12
CA VAL A 66 9.96 -4.76 -10.52
C VAL A 66 10.48 -3.41 -11.07
N PRO A 67 10.69 -3.30 -12.39
CA PRO A 67 10.94 -2.01 -13.03
C PRO A 67 9.83 -1.00 -12.77
N ALA A 68 10.17 0.30 -12.74
CA ALA A 68 9.21 1.38 -12.49
C ALA A 68 7.95 1.34 -13.39
N PRO A 69 8.03 1.03 -14.70
CA PRO A 69 6.83 0.91 -15.55
C PRO A 69 5.89 -0.23 -15.17
N ASP A 70 6.39 -1.24 -14.46
CA ASP A 70 5.63 -2.43 -14.05
C ASP A 70 5.15 -2.34 -12.59
N ALA A 71 5.47 -1.23 -11.89
CA ALA A 71 5.12 -1.02 -10.50
C ALA A 71 3.64 -0.63 -10.37
N HIS A 72 2.75 -1.61 -10.39
CA HIS A 72 1.31 -1.40 -10.28
C HIS A 72 0.77 -1.82 -8.92
N PHE A 73 -0.17 -1.01 -8.41
CA PHE A 73 -0.99 -1.32 -7.25
C PHE A 73 -2.46 -1.45 -7.68
N SER A 74 -3.13 -2.48 -7.16
CA SER A 74 -4.57 -2.67 -7.32
C SER A 74 -5.15 -3.34 -6.08
N LEU A 75 -6.15 -2.71 -5.48
CA LEU A 75 -7.02 -3.30 -4.46
C LEU A 75 -8.46 -3.22 -4.95
N GLU A 76 -9.16 -4.35 -4.96
CA GLU A 76 -10.56 -4.43 -5.38
C GLU A 76 -11.39 -5.07 -4.27
N VAL A 77 -12.46 -4.38 -3.87
CA VAL A 77 -13.44 -4.87 -2.90
C VAL A 77 -14.75 -5.10 -3.63
N ARG A 78 -15.29 -6.32 -3.51
CA ARG A 78 -16.58 -6.71 -4.12
C ARG A 78 -17.61 -6.95 -3.03
N GLY A 79 -18.69 -6.18 -3.08
CA GLY A 79 -19.87 -6.36 -2.24
C GLY A 79 -21.04 -6.93 -3.02
N SER A 80 -22.18 -7.06 -2.36
CA SER A 80 -23.43 -7.54 -2.97
C SER A 80 -24.03 -6.54 -3.98
N GLU A 81 -23.73 -5.25 -3.84
CA GLU A 81 -24.32 -4.17 -4.63
C GLU A 81 -23.36 -3.61 -5.70
N GLY A 82 -22.13 -4.11 -5.76
CA GLY A 82 -21.13 -3.60 -6.68
C GLY A 82 -19.70 -3.81 -6.21
N TRP A 83 -18.77 -3.08 -6.83
CA TRP A 83 -17.35 -3.11 -6.48
C TRP A 83 -16.75 -1.71 -6.37
N LEU A 84 -15.67 -1.63 -5.60
CA LEU A 84 -14.77 -0.50 -5.48
C LEU A 84 -13.36 -0.96 -5.82
N LYS A 85 -12.59 -0.15 -6.53
CA LYS A 85 -11.22 -0.45 -6.92
C LYS A 85 -10.33 0.76 -6.75
N LEU A 86 -9.26 0.58 -5.97
CA LEU A 86 -8.15 1.51 -5.83
C LEU A 86 -6.99 1.05 -6.70
N THR A 87 -6.42 1.97 -7.49
CA THR A 87 -5.24 1.71 -8.31
C THR A 87 -4.18 2.79 -8.15
N GLY A 88 -2.91 2.42 -8.33
CA GLY A 88 -1.78 3.34 -8.38
C GLY A 88 -0.62 2.74 -9.17
N ASP A 89 0.34 3.55 -9.56
CA ASP A 89 1.46 3.14 -10.42
C ASP A 89 2.83 3.69 -9.97
N HIS A 90 2.89 4.23 -8.75
CA HIS A 90 4.12 4.82 -8.24
C HIS A 90 5.15 3.72 -7.87
N PRO A 91 6.43 3.84 -8.28
CA PRO A 91 7.45 2.82 -8.02
C PRO A 91 7.70 2.53 -6.54
N ALA A 92 7.47 3.52 -5.68
CA ALA A 92 7.58 3.34 -4.24
C ALA A 92 6.34 2.64 -3.64
N GLY A 93 5.26 2.41 -4.38
CA GLY A 93 4.06 1.71 -3.91
C GLY A 93 2.93 2.61 -3.41
N VAL A 94 1.88 1.96 -2.88
CA VAL A 94 0.61 2.58 -2.44
C VAL A 94 0.78 3.67 -1.39
N GLN A 95 1.82 3.57 -0.55
CA GLN A 95 2.08 4.57 0.49
C GLN A 95 2.69 5.86 -0.05
N VAL A 96 3.02 5.96 -1.35
CA VAL A 96 3.63 7.16 -1.92
C VAL A 96 2.81 7.77 -3.05
N GLY A 97 2.37 6.94 -3.99
CA GLY A 97 1.71 7.41 -5.20
C GLY A 97 0.33 7.98 -4.99
N ASP A 98 -0.10 8.80 -5.94
CA ASP A 98 -1.52 9.12 -6.10
C ASP A 98 -2.32 7.84 -6.38
N LEU A 99 -3.50 7.74 -5.78
CA LEU A 99 -4.41 6.62 -5.97
C LEU A 99 -5.66 7.09 -6.69
N THR A 100 -6.12 6.27 -7.64
CA THR A 100 -7.40 6.46 -8.33
C THR A 100 -8.43 5.50 -7.75
N LEU A 101 -9.55 6.04 -7.29
CA LEU A 101 -10.72 5.26 -6.91
C LEU A 101 -11.68 5.14 -8.11
N SER A 102 -12.12 3.92 -8.38
CA SER A 102 -13.17 3.61 -9.36
C SER A 102 -14.22 2.70 -8.72
N SER A 103 -15.44 2.72 -9.26
CA SER A 103 -16.56 1.95 -8.72
C SER A 103 -17.52 1.52 -9.82
N SER A 104 -18.29 0.46 -9.56
CA SER A 104 -19.46 0.11 -10.35
C SER A 104 -20.73 0.86 -9.95
N VAL A 105 -20.69 1.63 -8.86
CA VAL A 105 -21.81 2.45 -8.40
C VAL A 105 -21.42 3.92 -8.44
N ASP A 106 -22.42 4.80 -8.61
CA ASP A 106 -22.17 6.23 -8.61
C ASP A 106 -21.65 6.68 -7.24
N PHE A 107 -20.58 7.48 -7.24
CA PHE A 107 -20.06 8.13 -6.05
C PHE A 107 -19.64 9.55 -6.38
N THR A 108 -19.73 10.44 -5.42
CA THR A 108 -19.15 11.77 -5.55
C THR A 108 -17.65 11.65 -5.33
N ALA A 109 -16.88 11.80 -6.41
CA ALA A 109 -15.43 11.88 -6.30
C ALA A 109 -15.04 13.09 -5.43
N PRO A 110 -14.03 12.96 -4.55
CA PRO A 110 -13.54 14.08 -3.78
C PRO A 110 -12.93 15.13 -4.73
N ASP A 111 -13.20 16.42 -4.47
CA ASP A 111 -12.76 17.54 -5.32
C ASP A 111 -11.22 17.63 -5.46
N ARG A 112 -10.49 17.04 -4.50
CA ARG A 112 -9.04 16.94 -4.46
C ARG A 112 -8.64 15.72 -3.62
N PRO A 113 -7.42 15.18 -3.77
CA PRO A 113 -6.89 14.19 -2.82
C PRO A 113 -7.02 14.70 -1.38
N VAL A 114 -7.41 13.83 -0.45
CA VAL A 114 -7.56 14.17 0.99
C VAL A 114 -6.24 14.72 1.57
N ALA A 115 -5.13 14.31 0.96
CA ALA A 115 -3.77 14.67 1.29
C ALA A 115 -3.15 15.51 0.14
N THR A 116 -2.89 16.80 0.38
CA THR A 116 -2.17 17.67 -0.56
C THR A 116 -0.98 18.34 0.14
N GLY A 117 0.24 17.84 -0.08
CA GLY A 117 1.44 18.35 0.57
C GLY A 117 2.72 17.88 -0.11
N ALA A 118 3.49 18.82 -0.67
CA ALA A 118 4.89 18.57 -0.97
C ALA A 118 5.69 18.84 0.31
N GLY A 119 6.40 17.84 0.85
CA GLY A 119 7.40 18.09 1.88
C GLY A 119 8.52 18.97 1.31
N PRO A 120 9.04 19.97 2.04
CA PRO A 120 9.94 21.00 1.50
C PRO A 120 11.33 20.50 1.04
N THR A 121 11.62 19.20 1.15
CA THR A 121 12.93 18.59 0.86
C THR A 121 12.85 17.30 0.06
N ALA A 122 11.66 16.92 -0.43
CA ALA A 122 11.47 15.71 -1.21
C ALA A 122 11.98 15.91 -2.65
N ALA A 123 12.87 15.02 -3.13
CA ALA A 123 13.17 14.93 -4.57
C ALA A 123 11.86 14.68 -5.36
N ASP A 124 11.80 15.04 -6.65
CA ASP A 124 10.56 14.97 -7.44
C ASP A 124 9.84 13.61 -7.36
N ILE A 125 10.62 12.51 -7.25
CA ILE A 125 10.14 11.13 -7.06
C ILE A 125 9.39 10.88 -5.74
N TRP A 126 9.38 11.83 -4.82
CA TRP A 126 8.74 11.77 -3.50
C TRP A 126 7.60 12.79 -3.38
N THR A 127 7.23 13.45 -4.47
CA THR A 127 6.03 14.29 -4.52
C THR A 127 4.81 13.43 -4.19
N GLY A 128 4.04 13.80 -3.15
CA GLY A 128 2.93 12.99 -2.62
C GLY A 128 3.33 12.00 -1.48
N ALA A 129 4.57 11.51 -1.47
CA ALA A 129 5.08 10.54 -0.48
C ALA A 129 5.01 11.01 0.97
N SER A 130 5.26 12.31 1.16
CA SER A 130 5.38 12.91 2.48
C SER A 130 4.06 12.94 3.25
N ILE A 131 2.93 12.73 2.55
CA ILE A 131 1.60 12.99 3.10
C ILE A 131 0.97 11.74 3.69
N ASN A 132 1.04 10.60 3.00
CA ASN A 132 0.53 9.33 3.53
C ASN A 132 1.30 8.93 4.80
N VAL A 133 2.62 9.17 4.83
CA VAL A 133 3.45 9.00 6.04
C VAL A 133 3.09 10.06 7.09
N GLY A 134 2.87 11.32 6.68
CA GLY A 134 2.47 12.40 7.57
C GLY A 134 1.14 12.14 8.29
N GLU A 135 0.16 11.57 7.60
CA GLU A 135 -1.14 11.22 8.18
C GLU A 135 -1.05 10.06 9.18
N VAL A 136 -0.15 9.09 8.96
CA VAL A 136 0.15 8.04 9.95
C VAL A 136 0.71 8.65 11.23
N TYR A 137 1.68 9.58 11.13
CA TYR A 137 2.19 10.29 12.31
C TYR A 137 1.14 11.20 12.96
N ALA A 138 0.28 11.84 12.18
CA ALA A 138 -0.83 12.64 12.70
C ALA A 138 -1.87 11.77 13.43
N SER A 139 -2.16 10.58 12.89
CA SER A 139 -3.02 9.58 13.53
C SER A 139 -2.43 9.11 14.85
N LEU A 140 -1.14 8.77 14.87
CA LEU A 140 -0.44 8.37 16.09
C LEU A 140 -0.46 9.48 17.14
N ALA A 141 -0.28 10.74 16.72
CA ALA A 141 -0.37 11.88 17.62
C ALA A 141 -1.78 12.05 18.21
N ARG A 142 -2.83 11.82 17.41
CA ARG A 142 -4.23 11.82 17.89
C ARG A 142 -4.46 10.68 18.90
N ASP A 143 -3.92 9.50 18.64
CA ASP A 143 -4.00 8.36 19.56
C ASP A 143 -3.35 8.64 20.91
N ILE A 144 -2.12 9.16 20.90
CA ILE A 144 -1.42 9.56 22.12
C ILE A 144 -2.21 10.63 22.88
N THR A 145 -2.77 11.61 22.17
CA THR A 145 -3.52 12.71 22.78
C THR A 145 -4.84 12.24 23.40
N ASN A 146 -5.52 11.29 22.76
CA ASN A 146 -6.85 10.83 23.17
C ASN A 146 -6.82 9.53 23.99
N GLY A 147 -5.65 8.91 24.17
CA GLY A 147 -5.52 7.59 24.81
C GLY A 147 -6.17 6.47 23.98
N THR A 148 -6.17 6.60 22.65
CA THR A 148 -6.71 5.60 21.72
C THR A 148 -5.57 4.87 20.99
N HIS A 149 -5.92 3.81 20.25
CA HIS A 149 -4.97 2.93 19.54
C HIS A 149 -5.52 2.55 18.15
N HIS A 150 -5.98 3.55 17.40
CA HIS A 150 -6.60 3.35 16.08
C HIS A 150 -5.61 3.41 14.92
N THR A 151 -4.43 3.96 15.14
CA THR A 151 -3.35 4.01 14.15
C THR A 151 -2.80 2.61 13.97
N PRO A 152 -2.75 2.08 12.74
CA PRO A 152 -2.13 0.79 12.48
C PRO A 152 -0.64 0.79 12.86
N GLY A 153 -0.19 -0.21 13.63
CA GLY A 153 1.23 -0.41 14.00
C GLY A 153 1.49 -0.76 15.47
#